data_AF-A0A7C7RRZ1-F1
#
_entry.id   AF-A0A7C7RRZ1-F1
#
_cell.length_a   1.000
_cell.length_b   1.000
_cell.length_c   1.000
_cell.angle_alpha   90.00
_cell.angle_beta   90.00
_cell.angle_gamma   90.00
#
_symmetry.space_group_name_H-M   'P 1'
#
loop_
_entity.id
_entity.type
_entity.pdbx_description
1 polymer ?
#
loop_
_entity_poly.entity_id
_entity_poly.type
_entity_poly.pdbx_seq_one_letter_code
_entity_poly.pdbx_strand_id
1 'polypeptide(L)'
;MRRKDVRRATLVAAVLILGMLPGWVNAAPPVQEPGQNLLKNPGFEGITCNPASPPGWCYDNWTRDTYNGIPYGEIYTPQGWVTFWSEGTNPVDGRKYGRPECKVIPNQNPFLGPPARIRSGNYAIMQFGFFRSIDSGVYQVVTGLAPHATVQASAYAHAWTCGEDGAPYSCSEQYQMRFRVGIDPNGGTNPWSPSVIWAEG
;
A
#
# COMPACT_ATOMS: atom_id res chain seq x y z
N MET A 1 61.22 37.19 37.60
CA MET A 1 60.63 36.41 36.48
C MET A 1 60.11 37.40 35.43
N ARG A 2 60.40 37.18 34.14
CA ARG A 2 60.58 38.22 33.10
C ARG A 2 59.27 38.52 32.33
N ARG A 3 59.00 39.81 32.11
CA ARG A 3 57.87 40.43 31.36
C ARG A 3 57.69 40.02 29.88
N LYS A 4 58.45 39.04 29.36
CA LYS A 4 58.48 38.69 27.92
C LYS A 4 57.60 37.49 27.55
N ASP A 5 57.09 36.73 28.51
CA ASP A 5 56.36 35.49 28.23
C ASP A 5 54.84 35.69 28.06
N VAL A 6 54.31 36.88 28.40
CA VAL A 6 52.87 37.16 28.35
C VAL A 6 52.37 37.47 26.92
N ARG A 7 53.24 37.91 26.00
CA ARG A 7 52.81 38.33 24.65
C ARG A 7 52.75 37.21 23.61
N ARG A 8 53.27 36.01 23.91
CA ARG A 8 53.18 34.86 23.00
C ARG A 8 51.96 33.97 23.25
N ALA A 9 51.31 34.10 24.41
CA ALA A 9 50.13 33.31 24.75
C ALA A 9 48.83 33.82 24.08
N THR A 10 48.77 35.09 23.67
CA THR A 10 47.53 35.70 23.17
C THR A 10 47.24 35.40 21.69
N LEU A 11 48.22 34.96 20.91
CA LEU A 11 48.05 34.71 19.47
C LEU A 11 47.73 33.26 19.12
N VAL A 12 47.94 32.32 20.05
CA VAL A 12 47.58 30.90 19.87
C VAL A 12 46.11 30.63 20.25
N ALA A 13 45.53 31.45 21.13
CA ALA A 13 44.14 31.29 21.57
C ALA A 13 43.10 31.75 20.52
N ALA A 14 43.46 32.67 19.61
CA ALA A 14 42.52 33.20 18.60
C ALA A 14 42.31 32.26 17.39
N VAL A 15 43.23 31.31 17.13
CA VAL A 15 43.12 30.38 16.00
C VAL A 15 42.42 29.07 16.39
N LEU A 16 42.40 28.72 17.67
CA LEU A 16 41.74 27.49 18.15
C LEU A 16 40.22 27.63 18.41
N ILE A 17 39.68 28.86 18.42
CA ILE A 17 38.25 29.09 18.66
C ILE A 17 37.44 29.13 17.34
N LEU A 18 38.09 29.25 16.18
CA LEU A 18 37.40 29.17 14.87
C LEU A 18 37.18 27.73 14.36
N GLY A 19 37.72 26.71 15.04
CA GLY A 19 37.66 25.31 14.58
C GLY A 19 36.49 24.47 15.10
N MET A 20 35.65 25.03 15.97
CA MET A 20 34.51 24.31 16.58
C MET A 20 33.21 25.04 16.26
N LEU A 21 32.90 25.22 14.98
CA LEU A 21 31.50 25.24 14.60
C LEU A 21 31.00 23.80 14.82
N PRO A 22 30.04 23.55 15.73
CA PRO A 22 29.34 22.28 15.66
C PRO A 22 28.69 22.27 14.30
N GLY A 23 29.19 21.42 13.41
CA GLY A 23 28.55 21.10 12.15
C GLY A 23 27.24 20.41 12.50
N TRP A 24 26.21 21.20 12.82
CA TRP A 24 24.84 20.78 12.65
C TRP A 24 24.67 20.71 11.14
N VAL A 25 25.22 19.64 10.57
CA VAL A 25 24.81 19.16 9.27
C VAL A 25 23.34 18.82 9.49
N ASN A 26 22.48 19.80 9.22
CA ASN A 26 21.13 19.50 8.77
C ASN A 26 21.33 18.76 7.46
N ALA A 27 21.63 17.46 7.56
CA ALA A 27 21.43 16.57 6.45
C ALA A 27 19.97 16.81 6.09
N ALA A 28 19.72 17.26 4.86
CA ALA A 28 18.36 17.26 4.34
C ALA A 28 17.78 15.88 4.68
N PRO A 29 16.50 15.81 5.11
CA PRO A 29 15.85 14.51 5.28
C PRO A 29 16.15 13.70 4.02
N PRO A 30 16.55 12.42 4.16
CA PRO A 30 16.95 11.62 3.02
C PRO A 30 15.87 11.77 1.94
N VAL A 31 16.26 12.37 0.81
CA VAL A 31 15.38 12.45 -0.35
C VAL A 31 15.28 11.03 -0.86
N GLN A 32 14.06 10.50 -0.89
CA GLN A 32 13.82 9.15 -1.38
C GLN A 32 14.31 9.05 -2.82
N GLU A 33 15.13 8.04 -3.10
CA GLU A 33 15.57 7.73 -4.46
C GLU A 33 14.35 7.48 -5.36
N PRO A 34 14.23 8.17 -6.50
CA PRO A 34 13.19 7.90 -7.48
C PRO A 34 13.15 6.40 -7.82
N GLY A 35 11.99 5.77 -7.63
CA GLY A 35 11.77 4.36 -7.97
C GLY A 35 11.89 3.36 -6.81
N GLN A 36 12.22 3.79 -5.58
CA GLN A 36 12.09 2.90 -4.43
C GLN A 36 10.60 2.63 -4.12
N ASN A 37 10.20 1.36 -4.14
CA ASN A 37 8.87 0.96 -3.70
C ASN A 37 8.81 0.95 -2.17
N LEU A 38 7.88 1.70 -1.60
CA LEU A 38 7.71 1.86 -0.15
C LEU A 38 6.73 0.85 0.47
N LEU A 39 5.93 0.18 -0.37
CA LEU A 39 4.97 -0.81 0.09
C LEU A 39 5.71 -2.08 0.49
N LYS A 40 5.30 -2.71 1.59
CA LYS A 40 5.62 -4.12 1.82
C LYS A 40 4.70 -4.97 0.96
N ASN A 41 5.26 -6.01 0.36
CA ASN A 41 4.54 -6.94 -0.51
C ASN A 41 3.73 -6.24 -1.63
N PRO A 42 4.34 -5.37 -2.46
CA PRO A 42 3.62 -4.58 -3.46
C PRO A 42 2.99 -5.42 -4.58
N GLY A 43 3.55 -6.60 -4.86
CA GLY A 43 3.05 -7.53 -5.88
C GLY A 43 2.18 -8.65 -5.31
N PHE A 44 1.88 -8.64 -4.01
CA PHE A 44 1.16 -9.72 -3.33
C PHE A 44 1.86 -11.09 -3.38
N GLU A 45 3.16 -11.11 -3.68
CA GLU A 45 4.00 -12.32 -3.79
C GLU A 45 4.23 -13.02 -2.45
N GLY A 46 3.90 -12.37 -1.33
CA GLY A 46 4.05 -12.89 0.02
C GLY A 46 5.30 -12.36 0.72
N ILE A 47 5.23 -12.31 2.05
CA ILE A 47 6.33 -11.93 2.96
C ILE A 47 6.90 -13.18 3.61
N THR A 48 6.03 -14.08 4.07
CA THR A 48 6.39 -15.39 4.62
C THR A 48 5.62 -16.47 3.87
N CYS A 49 6.37 -17.39 3.26
CA CYS A 49 5.82 -18.49 2.49
C CYS A 49 5.80 -19.77 3.29
N ASN A 50 4.84 -20.64 3.00
CA ASN A 50 4.89 -22.02 3.47
C ASN A 50 6.24 -22.67 3.07
N PRO A 51 6.94 -23.40 3.97
CA PRO A 51 8.21 -24.05 3.64
C PRO A 51 8.16 -25.04 2.47
N ALA A 52 6.97 -25.58 2.15
CA ALA A 52 6.76 -26.46 1.01
C ALA A 52 6.52 -25.71 -0.32
N SER A 53 6.57 -24.38 -0.32
CA SER A 53 6.36 -23.59 -1.53
C SER A 53 7.46 -23.88 -2.57
N PRO A 54 7.11 -24.22 -3.82
CA PRO A 54 8.11 -24.39 -4.86
C PRO A 54 8.78 -23.05 -5.23
N PRO A 55 9.96 -23.08 -5.87
CA PRO A 55 10.63 -21.86 -6.31
C PRO A 55 9.70 -20.96 -7.14
N GLY A 56 9.62 -19.68 -6.78
CA GLY A 56 8.77 -18.68 -7.44
C GLY A 56 7.32 -18.65 -6.95
N TRP A 57 6.90 -19.54 -6.06
CA TRP A 57 5.56 -19.54 -5.47
C TRP A 57 5.61 -19.30 -3.96
N CYS A 58 4.51 -18.83 -3.40
CA CYS A 58 4.37 -18.55 -1.99
C CYS A 58 2.99 -19.03 -1.52
N TYR A 59 2.92 -20.28 -1.07
CA TYR A 59 1.69 -20.79 -0.46
C TYR A 59 1.47 -20.12 0.89
N ASP A 60 0.20 -19.98 1.27
CA ASP A 60 -0.24 -19.30 2.49
C ASP A 60 0.26 -17.85 2.61
N ASN A 61 0.38 -17.15 1.47
CA ASN A 61 0.83 -15.75 1.38
C ASN A 61 -0.22 -14.69 1.80
N TRP A 62 -1.09 -15.06 2.73
CA TRP A 62 -2.21 -14.23 3.19
C TRP A 62 -2.36 -14.26 4.72
N THR A 63 -3.10 -13.28 5.24
CA THR A 63 -3.58 -13.15 6.62
C THR A 63 -5.11 -12.99 6.60
N ARG A 64 -5.71 -12.72 7.77
CA ARG A 64 -7.14 -12.37 7.90
C ARG A 64 -7.31 -10.95 8.44
N ASP A 65 -6.36 -10.08 8.12
CA ASP A 65 -6.33 -8.72 8.66
C ASP A 65 -7.41 -7.87 7.99
N THR A 66 -8.39 -7.47 8.78
CA THR A 66 -9.51 -6.65 8.34
C THR A 66 -9.53 -5.33 9.09
N TYR A 67 -10.12 -4.30 8.48
CA TYR A 67 -10.25 -2.98 9.10
C TYR A 67 -10.95 -3.02 10.46
N ASN A 68 -11.96 -3.90 10.63
CA ASN A 68 -12.69 -4.04 11.89
C ASN A 68 -12.00 -4.98 12.90
N GLY A 69 -10.84 -5.55 12.55
CA GLY A 69 -10.06 -6.45 13.40
C GLY A 69 -10.67 -7.85 13.58
N ILE A 70 -11.76 -8.17 12.88
CA ILE A 70 -12.44 -9.47 12.98
C ILE A 70 -12.01 -10.36 11.80
N PRO A 71 -11.50 -11.58 12.05
CA PRO A 71 -11.19 -12.51 10.99
C PRO A 71 -12.48 -13.13 10.42
N TYR A 72 -12.57 -13.20 9.10
CA TYR A 72 -13.65 -13.86 8.37
C TYR A 72 -13.10 -14.95 7.47
N GLY A 73 -13.83 -16.06 7.32
CA GLY A 73 -13.37 -17.26 6.62
C GLY A 73 -13.12 -17.03 5.13
N GLU A 74 -13.91 -16.17 4.52
CA GLU A 74 -13.90 -15.79 3.11
C GLU A 74 -13.00 -14.60 2.79
N ILE A 75 -12.34 -14.00 3.79
CA ILE A 75 -11.45 -12.86 3.63
C ILE A 75 -9.99 -13.33 3.77
N TYR A 76 -9.35 -13.54 2.63
CA TYR A 76 -7.91 -13.81 2.52
C TYR A 76 -7.19 -12.52 2.12
N THR A 77 -6.58 -11.86 3.09
CA THR A 77 -5.90 -10.56 2.92
C THR A 77 -4.43 -10.80 2.55
N PRO A 78 -3.84 -10.14 1.54
CA PRO A 78 -2.42 -10.30 1.26
C PRO A 78 -1.57 -9.90 2.48
N GLN A 79 -0.52 -10.66 2.79
CA GLN A 79 0.36 -10.33 3.91
C GLN A 79 0.91 -8.90 3.81
N GLY A 80 0.86 -8.15 4.92
CA GLY A 80 1.27 -6.74 4.97
C GLY A 80 0.19 -5.73 4.58
N TRP A 81 -0.99 -6.20 4.20
CA TRP A 81 -2.15 -5.36 3.84
C TRP A 81 -3.30 -5.57 4.84
N VAL A 82 -4.27 -4.66 4.80
CA VAL A 82 -5.52 -4.76 5.54
C VAL A 82 -6.69 -4.65 4.57
N THR A 83 -7.63 -5.58 4.63
CA THR A 83 -8.85 -5.55 3.81
C THR A 83 -9.94 -4.71 4.48
N PHE A 84 -10.67 -3.91 3.70
CA PHE A 84 -11.80 -3.11 4.17
C PHE A 84 -12.97 -3.19 3.18
N TRP A 85 -14.19 -2.97 3.69
CA TRP A 85 -15.39 -2.88 2.86
C TRP A 85 -16.50 -2.10 3.57
N SER A 86 -17.36 -1.48 2.79
CA SER A 86 -18.63 -0.91 3.25
C SER A 86 -19.69 -2.01 3.31
N GLU A 87 -20.60 -1.95 4.29
CA GLU A 87 -21.70 -2.92 4.43
C GLU A 87 -23.00 -2.20 4.78
N GLY A 88 -24.12 -2.70 4.24
CA GLY A 88 -25.44 -2.11 4.42
C GLY A 88 -25.80 -1.11 3.31
N THR A 89 -26.78 -0.24 3.60
CA THR A 89 -27.28 0.75 2.64
C THR A 89 -26.39 1.99 2.68
N ASN A 90 -25.79 2.35 1.55
CA ASN A 90 -25.05 3.59 1.40
C ASN A 90 -26.02 4.78 1.52
N PRO A 91 -25.81 5.71 2.45
CA PRO A 91 -26.72 6.83 2.68
C PRO A 91 -26.71 7.89 1.57
N VAL A 92 -25.71 7.88 0.68
CA VAL A 92 -25.54 8.86 -0.40
C VAL A 92 -26.32 8.45 -1.64
N ASP A 93 -26.28 7.17 -2.01
CA ASP A 93 -26.84 6.67 -3.28
C ASP A 93 -27.87 5.53 -3.12
N GLY A 94 -28.10 5.06 -1.89
CA GLY A 94 -29.05 3.99 -1.58
C GLY A 94 -28.60 2.59 -2.00
N ARG A 95 -27.39 2.41 -2.55
CA ARG A 95 -26.87 1.09 -2.93
C ARG A 95 -26.67 0.22 -1.70
N LYS A 96 -26.96 -1.07 -1.82
CA LYS A 96 -26.76 -2.05 -0.76
C LYS A 96 -25.44 -2.78 -1.00
N TYR A 97 -24.48 -2.58 -0.13
CA TYR A 97 -23.20 -3.29 -0.15
C TYR A 97 -23.23 -4.48 0.79
N GLY A 98 -22.76 -5.63 0.29
CA GLY A 98 -22.50 -6.80 1.11
C GLY A 98 -21.00 -6.97 1.33
N ARG A 99 -20.66 -7.75 2.36
CA ARG A 99 -19.28 -8.21 2.57
C ARG A 99 -18.75 -8.94 1.33
N PRO A 100 -17.51 -8.64 0.88
CA PRO A 100 -16.90 -9.34 -0.26
C PRO A 100 -16.40 -10.72 0.13
N GLU A 101 -16.08 -11.53 -0.88
CA GLU A 101 -15.11 -12.63 -0.77
C GLU A 101 -13.77 -12.12 -1.32
N CYS A 102 -12.69 -12.30 -0.57
CA CYS A 102 -11.35 -11.83 -0.96
C CYS A 102 -10.40 -13.01 -1.08
N LYS A 103 -9.67 -13.12 -2.19
CA LYS A 103 -8.69 -14.20 -2.41
C LYS A 103 -7.37 -13.66 -2.90
N VAL A 104 -6.27 -14.17 -2.36
CA VAL A 104 -4.97 -14.05 -3.04
C VAL A 104 -4.92 -15.13 -4.11
N ILE A 105 -5.17 -14.72 -5.36
CA ILE A 105 -5.29 -15.63 -6.50
C ILE A 105 -3.92 -15.89 -7.13
N PRO A 106 -3.57 -17.15 -7.42
CA PRO A 106 -2.32 -17.51 -8.09
C PRO A 106 -2.41 -17.36 -9.61
N ASN A 107 -1.28 -17.11 -10.27
CA ASN A 107 -1.12 -17.00 -11.72
C ASN A 107 -1.09 -18.38 -12.39
N GLN A 108 -2.18 -19.12 -12.21
CA GLN A 108 -2.40 -20.48 -12.68
C GLN A 108 -3.87 -20.66 -13.03
N ASN A 109 -4.24 -21.78 -13.66
CA ASN A 109 -5.65 -22.07 -13.95
C ASN A 109 -6.52 -21.99 -12.67
N PRO A 110 -7.71 -21.37 -12.73
CA PRO A 110 -8.41 -20.86 -13.91
C PRO A 110 -8.10 -19.39 -14.28
N PHE A 111 -7.08 -18.76 -13.70
CA PHE A 111 -6.84 -17.31 -13.79
C PHE A 111 -5.97 -16.86 -14.98
N LEU A 112 -5.44 -17.81 -15.78
CA LEU A 112 -4.57 -17.56 -16.94
C LEU A 112 -5.32 -17.11 -18.20
N GLY A 113 -6.58 -17.55 -18.36
CA GLY A 113 -7.30 -17.51 -19.64
C GLY A 113 -7.94 -16.15 -19.95
N PRO A 114 -8.15 -15.82 -21.23
CA PRO A 114 -8.43 -14.45 -21.63
C PRO A 114 -9.80 -13.96 -21.09
N PRO A 115 -9.84 -12.75 -20.52
CA PRO A 115 -8.70 -11.94 -20.04
C PRO A 115 -8.00 -12.53 -18.81
N ALA A 116 -6.66 -12.56 -18.84
CA ALA A 116 -5.83 -12.94 -17.70
C ALA A 116 -6.19 -12.09 -16.47
N ARG A 117 -6.23 -12.71 -15.29
CA ARG A 117 -6.62 -12.01 -14.04
C ARG A 117 -5.47 -11.34 -13.33
N ILE A 118 -4.25 -11.72 -13.68
CA ILE A 118 -3.02 -11.25 -13.06
C ILE A 118 -2.19 -10.56 -14.14
N ARG A 119 -1.87 -9.29 -13.91
CA ARG A 119 -1.11 -8.47 -14.86
C ARG A 119 0.37 -8.86 -14.93
N SER A 120 0.95 -9.19 -13.79
CA SER A 120 2.38 -9.50 -13.62
C SER A 120 2.59 -10.24 -12.30
N GLY A 121 3.69 -10.98 -12.18
CA GLY A 121 3.99 -11.75 -10.97
C GLY A 121 3.21 -13.06 -10.87
N ASN A 122 3.21 -13.66 -9.69
CA ASN A 122 2.53 -14.94 -9.44
C ASN A 122 1.21 -14.77 -8.72
N TYR A 123 0.92 -13.59 -8.16
CA TYR A 123 -0.29 -13.39 -7.37
C TYR A 123 -0.99 -12.06 -7.66
N ALA A 124 -2.30 -12.02 -7.40
CA ALA A 124 -3.08 -10.80 -7.29
C ALA A 124 -4.14 -10.94 -6.20
N ILE A 125 -4.67 -9.82 -5.72
CA ILE A 125 -5.86 -9.82 -4.87
C ILE A 125 -7.12 -9.77 -5.73
N MET A 126 -8.03 -10.72 -5.51
CA MET A 126 -9.37 -10.74 -6.07
C MET A 126 -10.37 -10.30 -5.00
N GLN A 127 -11.28 -9.40 -5.36
CA GLN A 127 -12.42 -9.03 -4.54
C GLN A 127 -13.69 -9.34 -5.32
N PHE A 128 -14.57 -10.14 -4.74
CA PHE A 128 -15.69 -10.74 -5.44
C PHE A 128 -17.00 -10.58 -4.66
N GLY A 129 -18.08 -10.34 -5.40
CA GLY A 129 -19.43 -10.20 -4.86
C GLY A 129 -20.41 -11.06 -5.65
N PHE A 130 -20.70 -12.27 -5.16
CA PHE A 130 -21.70 -13.13 -5.79
C PHE A 130 -23.11 -12.59 -5.54
N PHE A 131 -23.81 -12.22 -6.63
CA PHE A 131 -25.15 -11.60 -6.64
C PHE A 131 -25.29 -10.41 -5.67
N ARG A 132 -24.23 -9.63 -5.49
CA ARG A 132 -24.22 -8.46 -4.60
C ARG A 132 -23.28 -7.37 -5.10
N SER A 133 -23.62 -6.12 -4.81
CA SER A 133 -22.67 -5.02 -4.95
C SER A 133 -21.66 -5.05 -3.80
N ILE A 134 -20.41 -4.71 -4.11
CA ILE A 134 -19.33 -4.56 -3.13
C ILE A 134 -18.69 -3.19 -3.29
N ASP A 135 -18.27 -2.61 -2.17
CA ASP A 135 -17.41 -1.44 -2.10
C ASP A 135 -16.29 -1.82 -1.15
N SER A 136 -15.14 -2.21 -1.72
CA SER A 136 -14.12 -2.93 -0.97
C SER A 136 -12.71 -2.68 -1.53
N GLY A 137 -11.72 -2.78 -0.65
CA GLY A 137 -10.34 -2.46 -0.98
C GLY A 137 -9.34 -3.10 -0.03
N VAL A 138 -8.06 -2.81 -0.29
CA VAL A 138 -6.95 -3.09 0.62
C VAL A 138 -6.14 -1.83 0.84
N TYR A 139 -5.58 -1.66 2.04
CA TYR A 139 -4.65 -0.57 2.34
C TYR A 139 -3.43 -1.07 3.12
N GLN A 140 -2.38 -0.26 3.13
CA GLN A 140 -1.20 -0.42 3.97
C GLN A 140 -0.71 0.95 4.40
N VAL A 141 -0.19 1.05 5.63
CA VAL A 141 0.46 2.26 6.13
C VAL A 141 1.95 2.22 5.77
N VAL A 142 2.41 3.25 5.07
CA VAL A 142 3.83 3.49 4.81
C VAL A 142 4.39 4.37 5.92
N THR A 143 5.55 4.01 6.47
CA THR A 143 6.20 4.73 7.56
C THR A 143 7.61 5.17 7.17
N GLY A 144 8.22 6.06 7.94
CA GLY A 144 9.59 6.55 7.69
C GLY A 144 9.69 7.68 6.66
N LEU A 145 8.56 8.27 6.27
CA LEU A 145 8.54 9.45 5.41
C LEU A 145 8.85 10.72 6.21
N ALA A 146 9.67 11.59 5.64
CA ALA A 146 9.85 12.94 6.16
C ALA A 146 8.55 13.76 5.97
N PRO A 147 8.24 14.72 6.87
CA PRO A 147 7.16 15.66 6.62
C PRO A 147 7.30 16.34 5.25
N HIS A 148 6.19 16.47 4.53
CA HIS A 148 6.12 17.01 3.16
C HIS A 148 6.85 16.19 2.08
N ALA A 149 7.20 14.93 2.33
CA ALA A 149 7.68 14.04 1.29
C ALA A 149 6.66 13.91 0.15
N THR A 150 7.13 14.05 -1.09
CA THR A 150 6.32 13.78 -2.28
C THR A 150 6.34 12.28 -2.58
N VAL A 151 5.15 11.68 -2.68
CA VAL A 151 4.99 10.26 -3.01
C VAL A 151 4.02 10.09 -4.17
N GLN A 152 4.15 8.97 -4.88
CA GLN A 152 3.22 8.54 -5.92
C GLN A 152 2.82 7.09 -5.65
N ALA A 153 1.53 6.80 -5.79
CA ALA A 153 1.00 5.45 -5.77
C ALA A 153 0.30 5.16 -7.10
N SER A 154 0.49 3.95 -7.61
CA SER A 154 -0.20 3.45 -8.79
C SER A 154 -0.54 1.97 -8.59
N ALA A 155 -1.63 1.54 -9.21
CA ALA A 155 -2.07 0.16 -9.19
C ALA A 155 -2.84 -0.14 -10.48
N TYR A 156 -2.90 -1.42 -10.83
CA TYR A 156 -3.67 -1.92 -11.96
C TYR A 156 -4.79 -2.80 -11.46
N ALA A 157 -5.95 -2.67 -12.09
CA ALA A 157 -7.10 -3.52 -11.81
C ALA A 157 -7.71 -4.02 -13.12
N HIS A 158 -8.31 -5.19 -13.04
CA HIS A 158 -9.18 -5.74 -14.05
C HIS A 158 -10.49 -6.08 -13.34
N ALA A 159 -11.59 -5.51 -13.82
CA ALA A 159 -12.90 -5.65 -13.23
C ALA A 159 -13.93 -5.96 -14.32
N TRP A 160 -14.95 -6.73 -13.97
CA TRP A 160 -16.09 -7.07 -14.82
C TRP A 160 -17.30 -7.37 -13.93
N THR A 161 -18.49 -7.25 -14.51
CA THR A 161 -19.74 -7.63 -13.86
C THR A 161 -20.65 -8.34 -14.85
N CYS A 162 -21.22 -9.47 -14.45
CA CYS A 162 -22.19 -10.16 -15.28
C CYS A 162 -23.21 -10.89 -14.39
N GLY A 163 -24.46 -10.93 -14.86
CA GLY A 163 -25.53 -11.69 -14.21
C GLY A 163 -25.58 -13.16 -14.61
N GLU A 164 -24.66 -13.60 -15.48
CA GLU A 164 -24.58 -14.94 -16.05
C GLU A 164 -23.20 -15.54 -15.79
N ASP A 165 -23.15 -16.87 -15.67
CA ASP A 165 -21.89 -17.60 -15.61
C ASP A 165 -21.29 -17.67 -17.03
N GLY A 166 -20.19 -16.97 -17.25
CA GLY A 166 -19.61 -16.84 -18.58
C GLY A 166 -18.17 -16.37 -18.59
N ALA A 167 -17.71 -16.00 -19.79
CA ALA A 167 -16.38 -15.44 -19.98
C ALA A 167 -16.23 -14.14 -19.16
N PRO A 168 -15.00 -13.75 -18.80
CA PRO A 168 -14.80 -12.69 -17.83
C PRO A 168 -14.85 -11.28 -18.41
N TYR A 169 -16.01 -10.98 -18.99
CA TYR A 169 -16.37 -9.71 -19.59
C TYR A 169 -17.68 -9.25 -18.98
N SER A 170 -17.89 -7.93 -18.98
CA SER A 170 -19.19 -7.41 -18.57
C SER A 170 -20.25 -7.71 -19.64
N CYS A 171 -21.41 -8.26 -19.26
CA CYS A 171 -22.42 -8.71 -20.22
C CYS A 171 -23.67 -7.79 -20.31
N SER A 172 -23.98 -7.03 -19.26
CA SER A 172 -25.15 -6.13 -19.23
C SER A 172 -24.75 -4.71 -18.83
N GLU A 173 -24.23 -4.54 -17.61
CA GLU A 173 -23.98 -3.24 -17.00
C GLU A 173 -22.49 -2.89 -16.98
N GLN A 174 -21.98 -2.55 -18.16
CA GLN A 174 -20.56 -2.35 -18.47
C GLN A 174 -19.83 -1.31 -17.59
N TYR A 175 -20.58 -0.46 -16.87
CA TYR A 175 -20.05 0.69 -16.11
C TYR A 175 -20.28 0.64 -14.60
N GLN A 176 -20.63 -0.53 -14.04
CA GLN A 176 -20.81 -0.64 -12.58
C GLN A 176 -19.52 -0.87 -11.81
N MET A 177 -18.43 -1.19 -12.49
CA MET A 177 -17.13 -1.38 -11.84
C MET A 177 -16.37 -0.06 -11.84
N ARG A 178 -16.00 0.40 -10.64
CA ARG A 178 -15.14 1.58 -10.45
C ARG A 178 -13.84 1.14 -9.78
N PHE A 179 -12.74 1.75 -10.18
CA PHE A 179 -11.44 1.55 -9.57
C PHE A 179 -10.87 2.89 -9.14
N ARG A 180 -10.29 2.93 -7.93
CA ARG A 180 -9.66 4.11 -7.37
C ARG A 180 -8.37 3.72 -6.65
N VAL A 181 -7.40 4.63 -6.68
CA VAL A 181 -6.16 4.54 -5.92
C VAL A 181 -6.07 5.77 -5.03
N GLY A 182 -5.81 5.57 -3.73
CA GLY A 182 -5.86 6.64 -2.73
C GLY A 182 -4.59 6.73 -1.90
N ILE A 183 -4.28 7.94 -1.45
CA ILE A 183 -3.23 8.20 -0.45
C ILE A 183 -3.87 9.04 0.66
N ASP A 184 -3.79 8.57 1.90
CA ASP A 184 -3.99 9.43 3.07
C ASP A 184 -2.66 10.10 3.41
N PRO A 185 -2.51 11.43 3.19
CA PRO A 185 -1.25 12.13 3.44
C PRO A 185 -0.88 12.18 4.93
N ASN A 186 -1.81 11.88 5.83
CA ASN A 186 -1.57 11.86 7.27
C ASN A 186 -1.23 10.45 7.81
N GLY A 187 -1.19 9.43 6.93
CA GLY A 187 -0.96 8.05 7.35
C GLY A 187 -2.11 7.44 8.15
N GLY A 188 -3.33 7.98 8.01
CA GLY A 188 -4.53 7.44 8.63
C GLY A 188 -4.90 6.05 8.11
N THR A 189 -5.60 5.28 8.93
CA THR A 189 -6.04 3.91 8.60
C THR A 189 -7.53 3.81 8.28
N ASN A 190 -8.29 4.90 8.43
CA ASN A 190 -9.70 4.96 8.07
C ASN A 190 -9.84 5.10 6.55
N PRO A 191 -10.26 4.06 5.81
CA PRO A 191 -10.34 4.09 4.35
C PRO A 191 -11.43 5.04 3.83
N TRP A 192 -12.38 5.46 4.68
CA TRP A 192 -13.43 6.41 4.33
C TRP A 192 -13.11 7.84 4.80
N SER A 193 -11.89 8.09 5.28
CA SER A 193 -11.51 9.42 5.72
C SER A 193 -11.61 10.43 4.58
N PRO A 194 -12.15 11.64 4.80
CA PRO A 194 -12.14 12.70 3.79
C PRO A 194 -10.71 13.22 3.51
N SER A 195 -9.70 12.84 4.30
CA SER A 195 -8.30 13.15 4.01
C SER A 195 -7.72 12.33 2.86
N VAL A 196 -8.33 11.20 2.49
CA VAL A 196 -7.81 10.36 1.42
C VAL A 196 -7.98 11.08 0.08
N ILE A 197 -6.85 11.29 -0.61
CA ILE A 197 -6.82 11.88 -1.94
C ILE A 197 -6.93 10.73 -2.95
N TRP A 198 -8.05 10.66 -3.65
CA TRP A 198 -8.34 9.61 -4.62
C TRP A 198 -8.01 10.04 -6.06
N ALA A 199 -7.34 9.16 -6.79
CA ALA A 199 -7.30 9.15 -8.25
C ALA A 199 -8.31 8.11 -8.76
N GLU A 200 -9.11 8.50 -9.76
CA GLU A 200 -10.05 7.60 -10.44
C GLU A 200 -9.40 7.03 -11.71
N GLY A 201 -9.69 5.76 -12.00
CA GLY A 201 -9.25 5.05 -13.21
C GLY A 201 -10.35 4.79 -14.22
#